data_AF-A0A1A8QJM1-F1
#
_entry.id   AF-A0A1A8QJM1-F1
#
_cell.length_a   1.000
_cell.length_b   1.000
_cell.length_c   1.000
_cell.angle_alpha   90.00
_cell.angle_beta   90.00
_cell.angle_gamma   90.00
#
_symmetry.space_group_name_H-M   'P 1'
#
loop_
_entity.id
_entity.type
_entity.pdbx_description
1 polymer ?
#
loop_
_entity_poly.entity_id
_entity_poly.type
_entity_poly.pdbx_seq_one_letter_code
_entity_poly.pdbx_strand_id
1 'polypeptide(L)'
;MAKIRVSYEYSEAEDKSIRLGLFLIACGILSLFILGFCWLSPTLQSLESKPANCTVVSVLRPEEMFECVFTCGADCKGTALYPCLQVFVNNSESNSVALLHHNEHQLVLNP
;
A
#
# COMPACT_ATOMS: atom_id res chain seq x y z
N MET A 1 -1.60 29.27 -59.70
CA MET A 1 -1.18 28.18 -58.80
C MET A 1 -2.31 27.87 -57.84
N ALA A 2 -3.13 26.86 -58.14
CA ALA A 2 -4.18 26.40 -57.23
C ALA A 2 -3.58 25.38 -56.26
N LYS A 3 -3.51 25.74 -54.98
CA LYS A 3 -3.10 24.83 -53.91
C LYS A 3 -4.25 23.86 -53.65
N ILE A 4 -4.21 22.70 -54.32
CA ILE A 4 -5.13 21.59 -54.09
C ILE A 4 -4.99 21.20 -52.61
N ARG A 5 -5.97 21.57 -51.79
CA ARG A 5 -6.11 20.99 -50.46
C ARG A 5 -6.70 19.60 -50.67
N VAL A 6 -5.83 18.60 -50.73
CA VAL A 6 -6.25 17.20 -50.67
C VAL A 6 -6.85 17.00 -49.27
N SER A 7 -8.17 16.86 -49.19
CA SER A 7 -8.79 16.23 -48.02
C SER A 7 -8.35 14.78 -48.04
N TYR A 8 -7.42 14.41 -47.17
CA TYR A 8 -7.09 13.01 -46.94
C TYR A 8 -8.27 12.42 -46.16
N GLU A 9 -9.19 11.78 -46.88
CA GLU A 9 -10.30 11.05 -46.27
C GLU A 9 -9.73 9.77 -45.67
N TYR A 10 -9.72 9.70 -44.33
CA TYR A 10 -9.23 8.54 -43.59
C TYR A 10 -10.13 7.33 -43.87
N SER A 11 -9.56 6.16 -44.14
CA SER A 11 -10.34 4.92 -44.27
C SER A 11 -11.01 4.58 -42.93
N GLU A 12 -12.17 3.91 -42.96
CA GLU A 12 -12.89 3.49 -41.75
C GLU A 12 -12.00 2.65 -40.81
N ALA A 13 -11.08 1.86 -41.37
CA ALA A 13 -10.11 1.09 -40.59
C ALA A 13 -9.08 1.99 -39.90
N GLU A 14 -8.65 3.07 -40.56
CA GLU A 14 -7.68 4.00 -40.01
C GLU A 14 -8.30 4.89 -38.91
N ASP A 15 -9.55 5.32 -39.04
CA ASP A 15 -10.28 6.05 -37.98
C ASP A 15 -10.46 5.18 -36.73
N LYS A 16 -10.86 3.90 -36.92
CA LYS A 16 -10.95 2.92 -35.81
C LYS A 16 -9.59 2.69 -35.15
N SER A 17 -8.52 2.61 -35.92
CA SER A 17 -7.16 2.46 -35.41
C SER A 17 -6.72 3.69 -34.60
N ILE A 18 -6.97 4.90 -35.10
CA ILE A 18 -6.65 6.14 -34.37
C ILE A 18 -7.45 6.22 -33.06
N ARG A 19 -8.75 5.93 -33.10
CA ARG A 19 -9.60 5.93 -31.90
C ARG A 19 -9.10 4.93 -30.86
N LEU A 20 -8.70 3.72 -31.29
CA LEU A 20 -8.13 2.72 -30.40
C LEU A 20 -6.80 3.19 -29.80
N GLY A 21 -5.93 3.79 -30.61
CA GLY A 21 -4.67 4.38 -30.14
C GLY A 21 -4.88 5.46 -29.08
N LEU A 22 -5.81 6.40 -29.32
CA LEU A 22 -6.16 7.44 -28.35
C LEU A 22 -6.73 6.85 -27.05
N PHE A 23 -7.56 5.81 -27.16
CA PHE A 23 -8.09 5.12 -25.99
C PHE A 23 -6.98 4.43 -25.18
N LEU A 24 -6.06 3.73 -25.83
CA LEU A 24 -4.92 3.09 -25.17
C LEU A 24 -4.00 4.11 -24.49
N ILE A 25 -3.77 5.26 -25.12
CA ILE A 25 -3.00 6.35 -24.50
C ILE A 25 -3.70 6.86 -23.24
N ALA A 26 -5.01 7.12 -23.31
CA ALA A 26 -5.79 7.58 -22.16
C ALA A 26 -5.80 6.55 -21.01
N CYS A 27 -6.01 5.26 -21.33
CA CYS A 27 -5.91 4.18 -20.36
C CYS A 27 -4.50 4.04 -19.78
N GLY A 28 -3.46 4.21 -20.59
CA GLY A 28 -2.07 4.21 -20.14
C GLY A 28 -1.82 5.31 -19.11
N ILE A 29 -2.21 6.54 -19.41
CA ILE A 29 -2.10 7.68 -18.49
C ILE A 29 -2.86 7.40 -17.20
N LEU A 30 -4.13 6.95 -17.29
CA LEU A 30 -4.94 6.61 -16.11
C LEU A 30 -4.27 5.51 -15.26
N SER A 31 -3.74 4.47 -15.89
CA SER A 31 -3.06 3.38 -15.18
C SER A 31 -1.80 3.85 -14.46
N LEU A 32 -1.02 4.76 -15.07
CA LEU A 32 0.14 5.37 -14.42
C LEU A 32 -0.27 6.22 -13.21
N PHE A 33 -1.35 6.97 -13.32
CA PHE A 33 -1.88 7.71 -12.17
C PHE A 33 -2.31 6.77 -11.04
N ILE A 34 -3.03 5.69 -11.36
CA ILE A 34 -3.44 4.68 -10.36
C ILE A 34 -2.22 4.06 -9.69
N LEU A 35 -1.18 3.69 -10.45
CA LEU A 35 0.06 3.15 -9.89
C LEU A 35 0.79 4.19 -9.03
N GLY A 36 0.88 5.44 -9.47
CA GLY A 36 1.52 6.52 -8.72
C GLY A 36 0.84 6.74 -7.35
N PHE A 37 -0.48 6.80 -7.32
CA PHE A 37 -1.19 7.03 -6.07
C PHE A 37 -1.28 5.77 -5.20
N CYS A 38 -1.65 4.61 -5.75
CA CYS A 38 -1.90 3.42 -4.96
C CYS A 38 -0.63 2.67 -4.55
N TRP A 39 0.44 2.73 -5.34
CA TRP A 39 1.67 1.98 -5.07
C TRP A 39 2.83 2.87 -4.70
N LEU A 40 3.08 3.92 -5.48
CA LEU A 40 4.26 4.75 -5.22
C LEU A 40 4.13 5.53 -3.90
N SER A 41 2.96 6.11 -3.62
CA SER A 41 2.77 6.89 -2.39
C SER A 41 3.02 6.10 -1.08
N PRO A 42 2.44 4.91 -0.83
CA PRO A 42 2.73 4.16 0.39
C PRO A 42 4.19 3.67 0.44
N THR A 43 4.78 3.31 -0.70
CA THR A 43 6.19 2.89 -0.72
C THR A 43 7.14 4.02 -0.34
N LEU A 44 6.88 5.26 -0.80
CA LEU A 44 7.68 6.42 -0.40
C LEU A 44 7.54 6.73 1.10
N GLN A 45 6.33 6.58 1.67
CA GLN A 45 6.12 6.73 3.12
C GLN A 45 6.90 5.67 3.91
N SER A 46 6.91 4.42 3.46
CA SER A 46 7.69 3.35 4.09
C SER A 46 9.21 3.60 4.02
N LEU A 47 9.69 4.24 2.94
CA LEU A 47 11.10 4.61 2.75
C LEU A 47 11.52 5.82 3.60
N GLU A 48 10.59 6.68 4.01
CA GLU A 48 10.88 7.78 4.94
C GLU A 48 11.33 7.23 6.31
N SER A 49 10.81 6.07 6.70
CA SER A 49 11.23 5.37 7.91
C SER A 49 12.70 4.94 7.80
N LYS A 50 13.55 5.51 8.66
CA LYS A 50 14.98 5.21 8.67
C LYS A 50 15.26 3.93 9.46
N PRO A 51 16.15 3.05 8.96
CA PRO A 51 16.63 1.93 9.75
C PRO A 51 17.47 2.45 10.93
N ALA A 52 17.14 2.03 12.14
CA ALA A 52 17.83 2.40 13.37
C ALA A 52 18.08 1.18 14.26
N ASN A 53 19.08 1.27 15.14
CA ASN A 53 19.34 0.23 16.13
C ASN A 53 18.43 0.44 17.34
N CYS A 54 17.74 -0.61 17.75
CA CYS A 54 16.84 -0.58 18.89
C CYS A 54 17.31 -1.57 19.95
N THR A 55 17.35 -1.15 21.21
CA THR A 55 17.69 -2.02 22.34
C THR A 55 16.47 -2.22 23.23
N VAL A 56 16.23 -3.45 23.68
CA VAL A 56 15.07 -3.75 24.54
C VAL A 56 15.29 -3.20 25.93
N VAL A 57 14.35 -2.38 26.41
CA VAL A 57 14.38 -1.76 27.73
C VAL A 57 13.52 -2.55 28.72
N SER A 58 12.29 -2.87 28.33
CA SER A 58 11.36 -3.59 29.21
C SER A 58 10.31 -4.35 28.40
N VAL A 59 9.72 -5.35 29.05
CA VAL A 59 8.61 -6.13 28.52
C VAL A 59 7.51 -6.12 29.57
N LEU A 60 6.33 -5.65 29.20
CA LEU A 60 5.15 -5.62 30.04
C LEU A 60 4.09 -6.56 29.47
N ARG A 61 3.36 -7.21 30.37
CA ARG A 61 2.19 -8.03 30.03
C ARG A 61 0.98 -7.45 30.76
N PRO A 62 0.22 -6.55 30.12
CA PRO A 62 -1.08 -6.13 30.63
C PRO A 62 -2.02 -7.34 30.77
N GLU A 63 -2.99 -7.26 31.69
CA GLU A 63 -4.04 -8.30 31.82
C GLU A 63 -5.11 -8.20 30.72
N GLU A 64 -4.99 -7.24 29.81
CA GLU A 64 -5.88 -7.07 28.66
C GLU A 64 -5.74 -8.24 27.68
N MET A 65 -6.89 -8.72 27.23
CA MET A 65 -7.01 -9.79 26.24
C MET A 65 -7.72 -9.26 24.99
N PHE A 66 -7.25 -9.68 23.83
CA PHE A 66 -7.76 -9.26 22.53
C PHE A 66 -8.31 -10.46 21.76
N GLU A 67 -9.33 -10.24 20.96
CA GLU A 67 -9.93 -11.27 20.11
C GLU A 67 -9.09 -11.50 18.85
N CYS A 68 -8.78 -12.75 18.54
CA CYS A 68 -8.27 -13.19 17.25
C CYS A 68 -9.26 -14.15 16.59
N VAL A 69 -9.31 -14.11 15.25
CA VAL A 69 -10.14 -14.99 14.44
C VAL A 69 -9.24 -16.05 13.81
N PHE A 70 -9.56 -17.32 14.00
CA PHE A 70 -8.87 -18.43 13.34
C PHE A 70 -9.83 -19.21 12.44
N THR A 71 -9.30 -19.77 11.37
CA THR A 71 -10.05 -20.58 10.42
C THR A 71 -9.92 -22.05 10.79
N CYS A 72 -11.05 -22.75 10.99
CA CYS A 72 -11.07 -24.14 11.44
C CYS A 72 -11.41 -25.17 10.33
N GLY A 73 -11.58 -24.72 9.10
CA GLY A 73 -11.97 -25.54 7.95
C GLY A 73 -12.85 -24.77 6.97
N ALA A 74 -13.61 -25.48 6.13
CA ALA A 74 -14.55 -24.86 5.18
C ALA A 74 -15.61 -24.05 5.95
N ASP A 75 -15.63 -22.74 5.74
CA ASP A 75 -16.57 -21.76 6.28
C ASP A 75 -16.69 -21.67 7.82
N CYS A 76 -15.72 -22.22 8.55
CA CYS A 76 -15.64 -22.06 10.01
C CYS A 76 -14.68 -20.93 10.40
N LYS A 77 -15.20 -19.94 11.11
CA LYS A 77 -14.42 -18.93 11.84
C LYS A 77 -14.64 -19.12 13.33
N GLY A 78 -13.58 -19.49 14.04
CA GLY A 78 -13.56 -19.47 15.50
C GLY A 78 -12.95 -18.16 16.00
N THR A 79 -13.35 -17.73 17.19
CA THR A 79 -12.69 -16.65 17.92
C THR A 79 -11.95 -17.21 19.13
N ALA A 80 -10.80 -16.62 19.43
CA ALA A 80 -10.03 -16.92 20.63
C ALA A 80 -9.50 -15.61 21.22
N LEU A 81 -9.18 -15.63 22.51
CA LEU A 81 -8.57 -14.49 23.19
C LEU A 81 -7.06 -14.72 23.32
N TYR A 82 -6.26 -13.70 23.01
CA TYR A 82 -4.83 -13.70 23.23
C TYR A 82 -4.41 -12.57 24.17
N PRO A 83 -3.41 -12.78 25.04
CA PRO A 83 -2.94 -11.76 25.96
C PRO A 83 -2.10 -10.69 25.26
N CYS A 84 -2.15 -9.46 25.75
CA CYS A 84 -1.30 -8.37 25.27
C CYS A 84 0.15 -8.52 25.75
N LEU A 85 1.12 -8.22 24.88
CA LEU A 85 2.53 -8.10 25.23
C LEU A 85 3.07 -6.80 24.67
N GLN A 86 3.50 -5.89 25.55
CA GLN A 86 4.11 -4.62 25.17
C GLN A 86 5.61 -4.70 25.36
N VAL A 87 6.36 -4.47 24.30
CA VAL A 87 7.84 -4.49 24.31
C VAL A 87 8.33 -3.08 24.07
N PHE A 88 8.99 -2.50 25.06
CA PHE A 88 9.55 -1.15 24.96
C PHE A 88 11.02 -1.22 24.57
N VAL A 89 11.39 -0.42 23.58
CA VAL A 89 12.75 -0.33 23.04
C VAL A 89 13.27 1.09 23.12
N ASN A 90 14.57 1.25 23.31
CA ASN A 90 15.26 2.52 23.17
C ASN A 90 15.84 2.61 21.76
N ASN A 91 15.39 3.61 21.00
CA ASN A 91 15.84 3.87 19.64
C ASN A 91 17.12 4.72 19.65
N SER A 92 18.17 4.25 18.97
CA SER A 92 19.45 4.95 18.88
C SER A 92 19.39 6.31 18.18
N GLU A 93 18.43 6.54 17.26
CA GLU A 93 18.32 7.83 16.56
C GLU A 93 17.69 8.89 17.46
N SER A 94 16.53 8.58 18.07
CA SER A 94 15.77 9.52 18.89
C SER A 94 16.19 9.55 20.35
N ASN A 95 16.95 8.55 20.82
CA ASN A 95 17.25 8.27 22.23
C ASN A 95 15.99 8.28 23.13
N SER A 96 14.85 7.90 22.55
CA SER A 96 13.57 7.83 23.23
C SER A 96 13.09 6.40 23.34
N VAL A 97 12.32 6.13 24.40
CA VAL A 97 11.63 4.85 24.56
C VAL A 97 10.43 4.83 23.64
N ALA A 98 10.32 3.78 22.81
CA ALA A 98 9.24 3.55 21.87
C ALA A 98 8.67 2.14 22.05
N LEU A 99 7.42 1.93 21.61
CA LEU A 99 6.80 0.61 21.59
C LEU A 99 7.21 -0.15 20.33
N LEU A 100 7.55 -1.42 20.48
CA LEU A 100 7.94 -2.29 19.38
C LEU A 100 6.72 -2.98 18.78
N HIS A 101 6.54 -2.82 17.47
CA HIS A 101 5.54 -3.53 16.66
C HIS A 101 6.25 -4.41 15.63
N HIS A 102 5.62 -5.51 15.23
CA HIS A 102 6.17 -6.38 14.19
C HIS A 102 6.08 -5.73 12.80
N ASN A 103 4.94 -5.10 12.51
CA ASN A 103 4.68 -4.38 11.26
C ASN A 103 3.56 -3.34 11.44
N GLU A 104 3.36 -2.50 10.42
CA GLU A 104 2.31 -1.46 10.39
C GLU A 104 0.90 -2.06 10.47
N HIS A 105 0.69 -3.24 9.88
CA HIS A 105 -0.61 -3.91 9.92
C HIS A 105 -1.02 -4.29 11.35
N GLN A 106 -0.07 -4.80 12.15
CA GLN A 106 -0.30 -5.09 13.57
C GLN A 106 -0.60 -3.80 14.34
N LEU A 107 0.14 -2.71 14.08
CA LEU A 107 -0.09 -1.41 14.72
C LEU A 107 -1.50 -0.88 14.45
N VAL A 108 -2.03 -1.06 13.23
CA VAL A 108 -3.40 -0.62 12.88
C VAL A 108 -4.47 -1.47 13.57
N LEU A 109 -4.25 -2.79 13.68
CA LEU A 109 -5.20 -3.69 14.31
C LEU A 109 -5.19 -3.61 15.84
N ASN A 110 -4.00 -3.45 16.43
CA ASN A 110 -3.80 -3.38 17.87
C ASN A 110 -2.60 -2.46 18.21
N PRO A 111 -2.87 -1.16 18.43
CA PRO A 111 -1.83 -0.16 18.68
C PRO A 111 -1.21 -0.25 20.08
#